data_AF-A0A9P3JBR0-F1
#
_entry.id   AF-A0A9P3JBR0-F1
#
_cell.length_a   1.000
_cell.length_b   1.000
_cell.length_c   1.000
_cell.angle_alpha   90.00
_cell.angle_beta   90.00
_cell.angle_gamma   90.00
#
_symmetry.space_group_name_H-M   'P 1'
#
loop_
_entity.id
_entity.type
_entity.pdbx_description
1 polymer ?
#
loop_
_entity_poly.entity_id
_entity_poly.type
_entity_poly.pdbx_seq_one_letter_code
_entity_poly.pdbx_strand_id
1 'polypeptide(L)'
;MAEFAERVADAVMARYRALRPKGKPQAHEYTALAAFVLTRSPDPLTGEPLVVAVATGTKCAGGDARSATGDGVSDCHAEIVARRALLK
;
A
#
# COMPACT_ATOMS: atom_id res chain seq x y z
N MET A 1 10.67 -6.81 18.33
CA MET A 1 10.40 -6.93 16.88
C MET A 1 8.94 -7.20 16.56
N ALA A 2 8.30 -8.21 17.17
CA ALA A 2 6.87 -8.49 16.97
C ALA A 2 5.98 -7.27 17.25
N GLU A 3 6.19 -6.62 18.41
CA GLU A 3 5.44 -5.41 18.80
C GLU A 3 5.55 -4.25 17.79
N PHE A 4 6.74 -4.00 17.25
CA PHE A 4 6.91 -2.98 16.21
C PHE A 4 6.16 -3.34 14.92
N ALA A 5 6.23 -4.61 14.49
CA ALA A 5 5.55 -5.08 13.30
C ALA A 5 4.01 -5.00 13.46
N GLU A 6 3.48 -5.31 14.64
CA GLU A 6 2.06 -5.16 14.97
C GLU A 6 1.62 -3.70 14.91
N ARG A 7 2.37 -2.78 15.53
CA ARG A 7 2.09 -1.33 15.47
C ARG A 7 2.07 -0.80 14.03
N VAL A 8 2.99 -1.26 13.19
CA VAL A 8 3.02 -0.92 11.76
C VAL A 8 1.79 -1.48 11.04
N ALA A 9 1.47 -2.76 11.26
CA ALA A 9 0.30 -3.40 10.63
C ALA A 9 -1.01 -2.72 11.03
N ASP A 10 -1.18 -2.38 12.31
CA ASP A 10 -2.34 -1.67 12.83
C ASP A 10 -2.50 -0.28 12.23
N ALA A 11 -1.40 0.49 12.14
CA ALA A 11 -1.41 1.81 11.53
C ALA A 11 -1.81 1.73 10.03
N VAL A 12 -1.28 0.75 9.30
CA VAL A 12 -1.61 0.52 7.89
C VAL A 12 -3.08 0.12 7.73
N MET A 13 -3.58 -0.80 8.56
CA MET A 13 -4.96 -1.25 8.53
C MET A 13 -5.94 -0.13 8.92
N ALA A 14 -5.62 0.66 9.93
CA ALA A 14 -6.40 1.83 10.32
C ALA A 14 -6.46 2.86 9.18
N ARG A 15 -5.31 3.16 8.55
CA ARG A 15 -5.25 4.06 7.38
C ARG A 15 -6.08 3.53 6.23
N TYR A 16 -5.95 2.24 5.90
CA TYR A 16 -6.72 1.60 4.83
C TYR A 16 -8.22 1.65 5.12
N ARG A 17 -8.67 1.33 6.34
CA ARG A 17 -10.08 1.40 6.74
C ARG A 17 -10.66 2.81 6.62
N ALA A 18 -9.88 3.85 6.95
CA ALA A 18 -10.28 5.25 6.84
C ALA A 18 -10.41 5.76 5.38
N LEU A 19 -9.83 5.07 4.38
CA LEU A 19 -10.02 5.44 2.97
C LEU A 19 -11.48 5.21 2.53
N ARG A 20 -11.90 5.97 1.52
CA ARG A 20 -13.22 5.80 0.88
C ARG A 20 -13.43 4.33 0.46
N PRO A 21 -14.67 3.81 0.53
CA PRO A 21 -14.94 2.40 0.23
C PRO A 21 -14.75 2.04 -1.25
N LYS A 22 -14.78 3.03 -2.15
CA LYS A 22 -14.60 2.82 -3.59
C LYS A 22 -13.21 2.24 -3.88
N GLY A 23 -13.18 1.07 -4.50
CA GLY A 23 -11.95 0.35 -4.84
C GLY A 23 -11.48 -0.67 -3.78
N LYS A 24 -12.19 -0.80 -2.65
CA LYS A 24 -11.98 -1.89 -1.70
C LYS A 24 -12.69 -3.17 -2.18
N PRO A 25 -12.14 -4.36 -1.88
CA PRO A 25 -12.77 -5.62 -2.25
C PRO A 25 -14.14 -5.76 -1.59
N GLN A 26 -15.08 -6.36 -2.31
CA GLN A 26 -16.37 -6.81 -1.80
C GLN A 26 -16.24 -8.13 -1.04
N ALA A 27 -17.35 -8.62 -0.46
CA ALA A 27 -17.36 -9.80 0.41
C ALA A 27 -16.78 -11.09 -0.22
N HIS A 28 -16.78 -11.21 -1.55
CA HIS A 28 -16.27 -12.37 -2.30
C HIS A 28 -14.93 -12.09 -2.99
N GLU A 29 -14.34 -10.93 -2.74
CA GLU A 29 -13.10 -10.48 -3.36
C GLU A 29 -11.99 -10.43 -2.33
N TYR A 30 -10.76 -10.57 -2.79
CA TYR A 30 -9.58 -10.31 -1.97
C TYR A 30 -8.62 -9.41 -2.74
N THR A 31 -7.75 -8.73 -2.00
CA THR A 31 -6.66 -7.95 -2.55
C THR A 31 -5.46 -8.04 -1.61
N ALA A 32 -4.27 -7.80 -2.13
CA ALA A 32 -3.11 -7.55 -1.29
C ALA A 32 -3.13 -6.07 -0.85
N LEU A 33 -2.64 -5.80 0.34
CA LEU A 33 -2.45 -4.46 0.89
C LEU A 33 -0.97 -4.26 1.18
N ALA A 34 -0.39 -3.18 0.69
CA ALA A 34 0.99 -2.82 0.99
C ALA A 34 1.08 -1.34 1.32
N ALA A 35 2.09 -0.98 2.11
CA ALA A 35 2.30 0.38 2.55
C ALA A 35 3.77 0.65 2.89
N PHE A 36 4.15 1.92 2.80
CA PHE A 36 5.39 2.44 3.36
C PHE A 36 5.08 3.28 4.59
N VAL A 37 5.84 3.03 5.65
CA VAL A 37 5.63 3.63 6.97
C VAL A 37 6.93 4.27 7.44
N LEU A 38 6.83 5.50 7.95
CA LEU A 38 7.93 6.28 8.49
C LEU A 38 7.79 6.35 10.02
N THR A 39 8.88 6.17 10.75
CA THR A 39 8.99 6.55 12.16
C THR A 39 9.99 7.69 12.28
N ARG A 40 9.67 8.70 13.11
CA ARG A 40 10.58 9.83 13.39
C ARG A 40 11.54 9.57 14.54
N SER A 41 11.21 8.62 15.42
CA SER A 41 12.09 8.18 16.50
C SER A 41 13.08 7.14 15.97
N PRO A 42 14.37 7.21 16.38
CA PRO A 42 15.32 6.13 16.15
C PRO A 42 14.96 4.87 16.95
N ASP A 43 14.18 5.01 18.03
CA ASP A 43 13.60 3.88 18.74
C ASP A 43 12.27 3.48 18.08
N PRO A 44 12.17 2.24 17.52
CA PRO A 44 10.98 1.76 16.85
C PRO A 44 9.74 1.72 17.74
N LEU A 45 9.87 1.62 19.07
CA LEU A 45 8.74 1.46 19.99
C LEU A 45 8.14 2.79 20.46
N THR A 46 8.91 3.87 20.42
CA THR A 46 8.45 5.20 20.86
C THR A 46 8.02 6.10 19.71
N GLY A 47 8.44 5.81 18.48
CA GLY A 47 8.01 6.55 17.30
C GLY A 47 6.59 6.20 16.89
N GLU A 48 5.74 7.21 16.66
CA GLU A 48 4.44 7.04 16.03
C GLU A 48 4.60 6.62 14.55
N PRO A 49 3.99 5.51 14.10
CA PRO A 49 4.05 5.07 12.71
C PRO A 49 3.22 5.99 11.80
N LEU A 50 3.89 6.67 10.87
CA LEU A 50 3.23 7.50 9.86
C LEU A 50 3.14 6.74 8.53
N VAL A 51 1.94 6.36 8.12
CA VAL A 51 1.71 5.72 6.82
C VAL A 51 1.82 6.78 5.71
N VAL A 52 2.90 6.73 4.93
CA VAL A 52 3.21 7.73 3.89
C VAL A 52 2.74 7.31 2.51
N ALA A 53 2.63 6.00 2.25
CA ALA A 53 2.04 5.48 1.03
C ALA A 53 1.29 4.18 1.34
N VAL A 54 0.16 3.96 0.66
CA VAL A 54 -0.66 2.74 0.79
C VAL A 54 -1.30 2.43 -0.55
N ALA A 55 -1.35 1.15 -0.91
CA ALA A 55 -2.02 0.69 -2.12
C ALA A 55 -2.53 -0.73 -1.98
N THR A 56 -3.44 -1.10 -2.87
CA THR A 56 -3.93 -2.47 -3.04
C THR A 56 -3.70 -2.95 -4.47
N GLY A 57 -3.71 -4.27 -4.66
CA GLY A 57 -3.64 -4.88 -5.99
C GLY A 57 -2.89 -6.20 -6.04
N THR A 58 -3.26 -7.05 -7.00
CA THR A 58 -2.76 -8.44 -7.15
C THR A 58 -2.53 -8.83 -8.61
N LYS A 59 -2.58 -7.87 -9.53
CA LYS A 59 -2.55 -8.13 -10.98
C LYS A 59 -1.63 -7.14 -11.69
N CYS A 60 -1.19 -7.54 -12.88
CA CYS A 60 -0.44 -6.71 -13.80
C CYS A 60 -1.26 -6.45 -15.07
N ALA A 61 -0.87 -5.44 -15.84
CA ALA A 61 -1.41 -5.23 -17.17
C ALA A 61 -0.98 -6.39 -18.10
N GLY A 62 -1.94 -6.93 -18.87
CA GLY A 62 -1.63 -7.87 -19.93
C GLY A 62 -0.77 -7.24 -21.04
N GLY A 63 -0.10 -8.07 -21.83
CA GLY A 63 0.80 -7.61 -22.90
C GLY A 63 0.16 -6.59 -23.85
N ASP A 64 -1.08 -6.85 -24.26
CA ASP A 64 -1.83 -6.00 -25.18
C ASP A 64 -2.29 -4.67 -24.57
N ALA A 65 -2.30 -4.57 -23.23
CA ALA A 65 -2.68 -3.37 -22.49
C ALA A 65 -1.48 -2.48 -22.13
N ARG A 66 -0.27 -2.81 -22.63
CA ARG A 66 0.94 -2.02 -22.37
C ARG A 66 0.92 -0.75 -23.20
N SER A 67 0.96 0.38 -22.50
CA SER A 67 1.08 1.69 -23.14
C SER A 67 2.46 1.89 -23.78
N ALA A 68 2.46 2.42 -25.01
CA ALA A 68 3.68 2.88 -25.69
C ALA A 68 4.13 4.28 -25.27
N THR A 69 3.23 5.06 -24.66
CA THR A 69 3.45 6.48 -24.28
C THR A 69 3.74 6.65 -22.79
N GLY A 70 3.62 5.58 -22.00
CA GLY A 70 3.89 5.60 -20.56
C GLY A 70 2.73 6.12 -19.70
N ASP A 71 1.52 6.24 -20.27
CA ASP A 71 0.30 6.62 -19.54
C ASP A 71 -0.38 5.43 -18.81
N GLY A 72 0.15 4.22 -18.97
CA GLY A 72 -0.32 3.01 -18.30
C GLY A 72 0.59 2.55 -17.15
N VAL A 73 0.01 1.84 -16.18
CA VAL A 73 0.75 1.15 -15.11
C VAL A 73 0.88 -0.33 -15.46
N SER A 74 2.10 -0.81 -15.71
CA SER A 74 2.32 -2.19 -16.13
C SER A 74 2.17 -3.20 -14.98
N ASP A 75 2.62 -2.83 -13.78
CA ASP A 75 2.56 -3.68 -12.60
C ASP A 75 1.73 -2.98 -11.52
N CYS A 76 0.59 -3.57 -11.21
CA CYS A 76 -0.37 -3.05 -10.24
C CYS A 76 -0.41 -3.90 -8.97
N HIS A 77 0.63 -4.68 -8.67
CA HIS A 77 0.76 -5.29 -7.35
C HIS A 77 0.87 -4.22 -6.27
N ALA A 78 0.27 -4.48 -5.11
CA ALA A 78 0.12 -3.50 -4.04
C ALA A 78 1.46 -2.86 -3.65
N GLU A 79 2.52 -3.66 -3.48
CA GLU A 79 3.85 -3.21 -3.10
C GLU A 79 4.50 -2.30 -4.16
N ILE A 80 4.24 -2.57 -5.44
CA ILE A 80 4.77 -1.78 -6.55
C ILE A 80 4.04 -0.44 -6.65
N VAL A 81 2.71 -0.45 -6.55
CA VAL A 81 1.91 0.77 -6.56
C VAL A 81 2.20 1.64 -5.34
N ALA A 82 2.32 1.03 -4.15
CA ALA A 82 2.69 1.74 -2.92
C ALA A 82 4.06 2.41 -3.06
N ARG A 83 5.03 1.74 -3.68
CA ARG A 83 6.35 2.33 -3.97
C ARG A 83 6.26 3.50 -4.95
N ARG A 84 5.44 3.39 -6.00
CA ARG A 84 5.23 4.52 -6.94
C ARG A 84 4.58 5.72 -6.25
N ALA A 85 3.65 5.48 -5.33
CA ALA A 85 3.01 6.52 -4.53
C ALA A 85 3.99 7.17 -3.55
N LEU A 86 4.97 6.44 -3.01
CA LEU A 86 6.02 7.01 -2.16
C LEU A 86 6.90 8.04 -2.87
N LEU A 87 7.07 7.93 -4.20
CA LEU A 87 7.86 8.85 -5.01
C LEU A 87 7.10 10.14 -5.38
N LYS A 88 5.87 10.31 -4.90
CA LYS A 88 5.01 11.48 -5.15
C LYS A 88 4.96 12.36 -3.91
#